data_AF-A0AA51GSD4-F1
#
_entry.id   AF-A0AA51GSD4-F1
#
_cell.length_a   1.000
_cell.length_b   1.000
_cell.length_c   1.000
_cell.angle_alpha   90.00
_cell.angle_beta   90.00
_cell.angle_gamma   90.00
#
_symmetry.space_group_name_H-M   'P 1'
#
loop_
_entity.id
_entity.type
_entity.pdbx_description
1 polymer ?
#
loop_
_entity_poly.entity_id
_entity_poly.type
_entity_poly.pdbx_seq_one_letter_code
_entity_poly.pdbx_strand_id
1 'polypeptide(L)'
;MPKAKVGRPPKYKCKEEINGLIEAYFEECEGIPWLDEEGKPLQTDKGFIIYKKQPKPPTVTGLALALGFNSRMSLLNYQAKKEFMDTITRAKSYIEEYAERRLFDRDGVNGAKFSLINNFKGWSDRPKDDSDKELLEKLDDILEGIDNAAK
;
A
#
# COMPACT_ATOMS: atom_id res chain seq x y z
N MET A 1 -22.29 -14.64 33.14
CA MET A 1 -22.16 -13.71 31.99
C MET A 1 -21.18 -14.32 31.00
N PRO A 2 -21.53 -14.48 29.71
CA PRO A 2 -20.60 -15.02 28.73
C PRO A 2 -19.46 -14.01 28.54
N LYS A 3 -18.21 -14.44 28.69
CA LYS A 3 -17.04 -13.61 28.39
C LYS A 3 -17.06 -13.30 26.90
N ALA A 4 -17.12 -12.02 26.54
CA ALA A 4 -16.92 -11.60 25.16
C ALA A 4 -15.60 -12.18 24.64
N LYS A 5 -15.60 -12.80 23.46
CA LYS A 5 -14.36 -13.21 22.79
C LYS A 5 -13.64 -11.94 22.36
N VAL A 6 -12.86 -11.35 23.27
CA VAL A 6 -12.05 -10.18 22.98
C VAL A 6 -10.96 -10.63 22.01
N GLY A 7 -10.99 -10.11 20.79
CA GLY A 7 -9.93 -10.36 19.80
C GLY A 7 -8.56 -9.94 20.33
N ARG A 8 -7.49 -10.40 19.66
CA ARG A 8 -6.12 -10.00 20.00
C ARG A 8 -6.05 -8.47 20.12
N PRO A 9 -5.46 -7.91 21.19
CA PRO A 9 -5.34 -6.48 21.35
C PRO A 9 -4.70 -5.82 20.12
N PRO A 10 -5.12 -4.59 19.77
CA PRO A 10 -4.52 -3.86 18.67
C PRO A 10 -3.03 -3.64 18.94
N LYS A 11 -2.18 -4.01 17.97
CA LYS A 11 -0.74 -3.74 17.96
C LYS A 11 -0.34 -2.27 18.25
N TYR A 12 -1.04 -1.30 17.67
CA TYR A 12 -0.83 0.13 17.88
C TYR A 12 -2.10 0.74 18.45
N LYS A 13 -1.94 1.75 19.30
CA LYS A 13 -3.02 2.46 19.97
C LYS A 13 -3.33 3.81 19.36
N CYS A 14 -2.37 4.45 18.68
CA CYS A 14 -2.60 5.71 18.00
C CYS A 14 -1.76 5.89 16.73
N LYS A 15 -2.15 6.83 15.88
CA LYS A 15 -1.53 7.08 14.57
C LYS A 15 -0.07 7.55 14.67
N GLU A 16 0.28 8.23 15.75
CA GLU A 16 1.64 8.75 15.98
C GLU A 16 2.66 7.62 16.09
N GLU A 17 2.27 6.46 16.65
CA GLU A 17 3.15 5.29 16.79
C GLU A 17 3.50 4.67 15.43
N ILE A 18 2.62 4.78 14.44
CA ILE A 18 2.86 4.17 13.12
C ILE A 18 3.55 5.12 12.15
N ASN A 19 3.35 6.44 12.27
CA ASN A 19 3.93 7.43 11.36
C ASN A 19 5.45 7.29 11.26
N GLY A 20 6.15 7.22 12.40
CA GLY A 20 7.61 7.09 12.39
C GLY A 20 8.11 5.78 11.75
N LEU A 21 7.34 4.70 11.86
CA LEU A 21 7.68 3.42 11.21
C LEU A 21 7.42 3.46 9.70
N ILE A 22 6.39 4.19 9.27
CA ILE A 22 6.08 4.42 7.85
C ILE A 22 7.19 5.25 7.21
N GLU A 23 7.58 6.36 7.85
CA GLU A 23 8.68 7.22 7.40
C GLU A 23 9.99 6.44 7.31
N ALA A 24 10.36 5.71 8.37
CA ALA A 24 11.55 4.87 8.38
C ALA A 24 11.53 3.80 7.28
N TYR A 25 10.36 3.24 6.93
CA TYR A 25 10.25 2.30 5.82
C TYR A 25 10.55 2.95 4.46
N PHE A 26 10.02 4.16 4.22
CA PHE A 26 10.25 4.86 2.97
C PHE A 26 11.70 5.36 2.85
N GLU A 27 12.29 5.87 3.93
CA GLU A 27 13.73 6.19 3.98
C GLU A 27 14.59 4.94 3.71
N GLU A 28 14.21 3.78 4.26
CA GLU A 28 14.91 2.52 3.99
C GLU A 28 14.80 2.09 2.51
N CYS A 29 13.74 2.51 1.81
CA CYS A 29 13.53 2.25 0.39
C CYS A 29 14.39 3.15 -0.52
N GLU A 30 14.76 4.36 -0.08
CA GLU A 30 15.66 5.26 -0.84
C GLU A 30 17.10 4.74 -0.91
N GLY A 31 17.47 3.82 -0.02
CA GLY A 31 18.82 3.28 0.06
C GLY A 31 19.77 4.21 0.80
N ILE A 32 21.01 3.76 0.97
CA ILE A 32 22.04 4.51 1.70
C ILE A 32 23.22 4.72 0.76
N PRO A 33 23.46 5.95 0.26
CA PRO A 33 24.64 6.26 -0.53
C PRO A 33 25.91 6.25 0.34
N TRP A 34 27.05 5.96 -0.27
CA TRP A 34 28.33 6.34 0.31
C TRP A 34 28.52 7.84 0.14
N LEU A 35 29.00 8.51 1.18
CA LEU A 35 29.25 9.95 1.17
C LEU A 35 30.76 10.23 1.17
N ASP A 36 31.17 11.32 0.52
CA ASP A 36 32.51 11.87 0.63
C ASP A 36 32.71 12.69 1.92
N GLU A 37 33.89 13.27 2.10
CA GLU A 37 34.23 14.10 3.27
C GLU A 37 33.39 15.39 3.35
N GLU A 38 32.75 15.82 2.26
CA GLU A 38 31.87 16.99 2.19
C GLU A 38 30.38 16.61 2.39
N GLY A 39 30.08 15.32 2.57
CA GLY A 39 28.72 14.80 2.75
C GLY A 39 27.93 14.63 1.45
N LYS A 40 28.57 14.66 0.28
CA LYS A 40 27.91 14.43 -1.02
C LYS A 40 27.98 12.95 -1.41
N PRO A 41 26.97 12.41 -2.12
CA PRO A 41 27.01 11.03 -2.59
C PRO A 41 28.18 10.78 -3.54
N LEU A 42 29.00 9.77 -3.23
CA LEU A 42 30.08 9.31 -4.09
C LEU A 42 29.49 8.82 -5.42
N GLN A 43 30.15 9.19 -6.51
CA GLN A 43 29.78 8.78 -7.85
C GLN A 43 30.92 8.01 -8.52
N THR A 44 30.56 7.10 -9.41
CA THR A 44 31.52 6.49 -10.34
C THR A 44 31.96 7.49 -11.39
N ASP A 45 33.01 7.14 -12.13
CA ASP A 45 33.47 7.85 -13.33
C ASP A 45 32.35 8.12 -14.37
N LYS A 46 31.32 7.28 -14.38
CA LYS A 46 30.14 7.37 -15.25
C LYS A 46 28.98 8.17 -14.64
N GLY A 47 29.16 8.77 -13.46
CA GLY A 47 28.14 9.58 -12.77
C GLY A 47 27.09 8.78 -12.00
N PHE A 48 27.28 7.47 -11.80
CA PHE A 48 26.35 6.67 -10.99
C PHE A 48 26.68 6.77 -9.51
N ILE A 49 25.67 7.03 -8.67
CA ILE A 49 25.84 7.05 -7.22
C ILE A 49 26.21 5.66 -6.69
N ILE A 50 27.20 5.59 -5.80
CA ILE A 50 27.64 4.38 -5.13
C ILE A 50 26.85 4.21 -3.84
N TYR A 51 26.09 3.11 -3.73
CA TYR A 51 25.28 2.82 -2.55
C TYR A 51 25.92 1.78 -1.64
N LYS A 52 25.93 2.06 -0.33
CA LYS A 52 26.15 1.07 0.73
C LYS A 52 24.97 0.09 0.81
N LYS A 53 23.75 0.60 0.62
CA LYS A 53 22.53 -0.20 0.50
C LYS A 53 21.73 0.32 -0.68
N GLN A 54 21.46 -0.55 -1.64
CA GLN A 54 20.75 -0.17 -2.86
C GLN A 54 19.33 0.29 -2.56
N PRO A 55 18.81 1.32 -3.28
CA PRO A 55 17.40 1.66 -3.25
C PRO A 55 16.56 0.45 -3.67
N LYS A 56 15.36 0.34 -3.10
CA LYS A 56 14.40 -0.73 -3.43
C LYS A 56 13.01 -0.15 -3.65
N PRO A 57 12.22 -0.71 -4.58
CA PRO A 57 10.83 -0.33 -4.76
C PRO A 57 10.03 -0.45 -3.46
N PRO A 58 9.26 0.58 -3.04
CA PRO A 58 8.31 0.44 -1.96
C PRO A 58 7.14 -0.46 -2.41
N THR A 59 6.62 -1.29 -1.50
CA THR A 59 5.54 -2.25 -1.79
C THR A 59 4.58 -2.35 -0.60
N VAL A 60 3.31 -2.68 -0.86
CA VAL A 60 2.30 -2.77 0.22
C VAL A 60 2.65 -3.86 1.23
N THR A 61 3.21 -4.98 0.78
CA THR A 61 3.68 -6.04 1.68
C THR A 61 4.93 -5.61 2.46
N GLY A 62 5.86 -4.89 1.83
CA GLY A 62 7.03 -4.32 2.51
C GLY A 62 6.64 -3.36 3.63
N LEU A 63 5.68 -2.46 3.35
CA LEU A 63 5.10 -1.58 4.36
C LEU A 63 4.45 -2.38 5.51
N ALA A 64 3.70 -3.43 5.19
CA ALA A 64 3.09 -4.28 6.21
C ALA A 64 4.15 -4.91 7.12
N LEU A 65 5.25 -5.43 6.55
CA LEU A 65 6.35 -6.03 7.30
C LEU A 65 7.11 -5.00 8.15
N ALA A 66 7.33 -3.79 7.64
CA ALA A 66 7.98 -2.71 8.39
C ALA A 66 7.16 -2.27 9.62
N LEU A 67 5.84 -2.28 9.50
CA LEU A 67 4.91 -2.09 10.62
C LEU A 67 4.78 -3.35 11.50
N GLY A 68 5.53 -4.41 11.18
CA GLY A 68 5.59 -5.70 11.85
C GLY A 68 4.26 -6.46 11.83
N PHE A 69 3.47 -6.28 10.78
CA PHE A 69 2.38 -7.17 10.46
C PHE A 69 2.92 -8.42 9.75
N ASN A 70 2.19 -9.53 9.88
CA ASN A 70 2.60 -10.80 9.26
C ASN A 70 2.07 -10.95 7.83
N SER A 71 1.23 -10.03 7.36
CA SER A 71 0.63 -10.10 6.02
C SER A 71 0.09 -8.75 5.56
N ARG A 72 -0.04 -8.58 4.24
CA ARG A 72 -0.77 -7.46 3.62
C ARG A 72 -2.19 -7.34 4.16
N MET A 73 -2.89 -8.46 4.35
CA MET A 73 -4.27 -8.45 4.86
C MET A 73 -4.36 -7.85 6.27
N SER A 74 -3.35 -8.10 7.11
CA SER A 74 -3.30 -7.51 8.45
C SER A 74 -3.19 -5.99 8.42
N LEU A 75 -2.44 -5.43 7.46
CA LEU A 75 -2.37 -3.98 7.22
C LEU A 75 -3.73 -3.42 6.79
N LEU A 76 -4.42 -4.09 5.86
CA LEU A 76 -5.73 -3.64 5.37
C LEU A 76 -6.82 -3.68 6.46
N ASN A 77 -6.81 -4.72 7.31
CA ASN A 77 -7.68 -4.79 8.47
C ASN A 77 -7.41 -3.64 9.46
N TYR A 78 -6.17 -3.19 9.55
CA TYR A 78 -5.80 -2.03 10.36
C TYR A 78 -6.26 -0.71 9.74
N GLN A 79 -6.13 -0.57 8.41
CA GLN A 79 -6.62 0.57 7.65
C GLN A 79 -8.14 0.78 7.82
N ALA A 80 -8.92 -0.30 8.03
CA ALA A 80 -10.36 -0.20 8.25
C ALA A 80 -10.73 0.50 9.58
N LYS A 81 -9.78 0.68 10.51
CA LYS A 81 -10.02 1.40 11.76
C LYS A 81 -9.88 2.90 11.52
N LYS A 82 -10.89 3.67 11.95
CA LYS A 82 -10.95 5.13 11.78
C LYS A 82 -9.67 5.86 12.19
N GLU A 83 -9.04 5.42 13.28
CA GLU A 83 -7.81 6.01 13.81
C GLU A 83 -6.57 5.88 12.88
N PHE A 84 -6.53 4.82 12.06
CA PHE A 84 -5.38 4.52 11.19
C PHE A 84 -5.69 4.66 9.70
N MET A 85 -6.97 4.86 9.35
CA MET A 85 -7.45 4.94 7.97
C MET A 85 -6.65 5.94 7.15
N ASP A 86 -6.60 7.20 7.58
CA ASP A 86 -5.96 8.28 6.81
C ASP A 86 -4.46 8.03 6.65
N THR A 87 -3.79 7.68 7.74
CA THR A 87 -2.34 7.42 7.75
C THR A 87 -1.94 6.27 6.83
N ILE A 88 -2.62 5.12 6.94
CA ILE A 88 -2.29 3.95 6.11
C ILE A 88 -2.72 4.19 4.65
N THR A 89 -3.84 4.88 4.42
CA THR A 89 -4.26 5.25 3.06
C THR A 89 -3.22 6.14 2.39
N ARG A 90 -2.73 7.17 3.08
CA ARG A 90 -1.66 8.04 2.58
C ARG A 90 -0.37 7.26 2.28
N ALA A 91 0.05 6.37 3.18
CA ALA A 91 1.22 5.52 2.94
C ALA A 91 1.04 4.62 1.71
N LYS A 92 -0.14 4.04 1.53
CA LYS A 92 -0.46 3.27 0.32
C LYS A 92 -0.41 4.15 -0.94
N SER A 93 -0.92 5.38 -0.91
CA SER A 93 -0.87 6.29 -2.06
C SER A 93 0.56 6.64 -2.50
N TYR A 94 1.53 6.71 -1.58
CA TYR A 94 2.95 6.84 -1.98
C TYR A 94 3.47 5.62 -2.76
N ILE A 95 3.03 4.41 -2.37
CA ILE A 95 3.37 3.18 -3.09
C ILE A 95 2.66 3.14 -4.46
N GLU A 96 1.42 3.62 -4.51
CA GLU A 96 0.63 3.75 -5.73
C GLU A 96 1.31 4.69 -6.74
N GLU A 97 1.70 5.88 -6.29
CA GLU A 97 2.41 6.89 -7.09
C GLU A 97 3.73 6.33 -7.62
N TYR A 98 4.51 5.63 -6.79
CA TYR A 98 5.74 4.99 -7.24
C TYR A 98 5.46 3.98 -8.36
N ALA A 99 4.46 3.12 -8.17
CA ALA A 99 4.10 2.13 -9.18
C ALA A 99 3.56 2.79 -10.46
N GLU A 100 2.79 3.87 -10.34
CA GLU A 100 2.30 4.67 -11.46
C GLU A 100 3.45 5.25 -12.28
N ARG A 101 4.45 5.88 -11.65
CA ARG A 101 5.65 6.37 -12.36
C ARG A 101 6.37 5.27 -13.12
N ARG A 102 6.49 4.08 -12.53
CA ARG A 102 7.14 2.91 -13.16
C ARG A 102 6.38 2.40 -14.39
N LEU A 103 5.15 2.86 -14.67
CA LEU A 103 4.45 2.55 -15.92
C LEU A 103 5.15 3.18 -17.14
N PHE A 104 5.86 4.29 -16.96
CA PHE A 104 6.61 4.96 -18.02
C PHE A 104 8.01 4.39 -18.23
N ASP A 105 8.45 3.50 -17.33
CA ASP A 105 9.75 2.84 -17.42
C ASP A 105 9.64 1.50 -18.16
N ARG A 106 10.37 1.36 -19.27
CA ARG A 106 10.32 0.15 -20.12
C ARG A 106 10.56 -1.14 -19.33
N ASP A 107 11.49 -1.11 -18.38
CA ASP A 107 11.88 -2.28 -17.59
C ASP A 107 10.98 -2.47 -16.34
N GLY A 108 10.18 -1.45 -15.97
CA GLY A 108 9.35 -1.43 -14.77
C GLY A 108 7.87 -1.72 -14.99
N VAL A 109 7.37 -1.50 -16.22
CA VAL A 109 5.94 -1.46 -16.53
C VAL A 109 5.16 -2.72 -16.15
N ASN A 110 5.74 -3.92 -16.33
CA ASN A 110 5.01 -5.17 -16.04
C ASN A 110 4.81 -5.37 -14.53
N GLY A 111 5.84 -5.07 -13.73
CA GLY A 111 5.74 -5.13 -12.27
C GLY A 111 4.79 -4.04 -11.73
N ALA A 112 4.85 -2.84 -12.31
CA ALA A 112 3.96 -1.73 -11.98
C ALA A 112 2.48 -2.08 -12.21
N LYS A 113 2.12 -2.53 -13.42
CA LYS A 113 0.75 -2.95 -13.75
C LYS A 113 0.23 -4.02 -12.78
N PHE A 114 1.05 -5.05 -12.52
CA PHE A 114 0.67 -6.11 -11.59
C PHE A 114 0.44 -5.58 -10.17
N SER A 115 1.31 -4.68 -9.69
CA SER A 115 1.17 -4.06 -8.37
C SER A 115 -0.11 -3.24 -8.26
N LEU A 116 -0.37 -2.38 -9.25
CA LEU A 116 -1.53 -1.47 -9.29
C LEU A 116 -2.84 -2.26 -9.24
N ILE A 117 -3.02 -3.21 -10.17
CA ILE A 117 -4.24 -4.03 -10.28
C ILE A 117 -4.52 -4.84 -9.00
N ASN A 118 -3.49 -5.37 -8.35
CA ASN A 118 -3.66 -6.29 -7.21
C ASN A 118 -3.69 -5.62 -5.83
N ASN A 119 -3.34 -4.33 -5.72
CA ASN A 119 -3.20 -3.67 -4.42
C ASN A 119 -4.03 -2.38 -4.28
N PHE A 120 -4.53 -1.84 -5.39
CA PHE A 120 -5.22 -0.55 -5.45
C PHE A 120 -6.54 -0.67 -6.19
N LYS A 121 -7.58 0.01 -5.68
CA LYS A 121 -8.92 -0.07 -6.26
C LYS A 121 -8.98 0.79 -7.52
N GLY A 122 -9.65 0.31 -8.56
CA GLY A 122 -9.92 1.07 -9.79
C GLY A 122 -8.91 0.84 -10.92
N TRP A 123 -7.78 0.18 -10.67
CA TRP A 123 -6.82 -0.21 -11.69
C TRP A 123 -7.25 -1.51 -12.38
N SER A 124 -7.19 -1.50 -13.71
CA SER A 124 -7.46 -2.66 -14.56
C SER A 124 -6.62 -2.56 -15.84
N ASP A 125 -6.16 -3.69 -16.36
CA ASP A 125 -5.57 -3.81 -17.71
C ASP A 125 -6.61 -4.19 -18.77
N ARG A 126 -7.81 -4.61 -18.33
CA ARG A 126 -8.95 -4.90 -19.20
C ARG A 126 -9.94 -3.74 -19.19
N PRO A 127 -10.62 -3.49 -20.33
CA PRO A 127 -11.83 -2.68 -20.34
C PRO A 127 -12.81 -3.20 -19.29
N LYS A 128 -13.58 -2.30 -18.67
CA LYS A 128 -14.73 -2.72 -17.85
C LYS A 128 -15.76 -3.30 -18.82
N ASP A 129 -16.00 -4.60 -18.76
CA ASP A 129 -17.02 -5.24 -19.57
C ASP A 129 -18.41 -4.80 -19.11
N ASP A 130 -19.38 -4.69 -20.03
CA ASP A 130 -20.77 -4.32 -19.72
C ASP A 130 -21.44 -5.30 -18.73
N SER A 131 -20.88 -6.51 -18.57
CA SER A 131 -21.29 -7.50 -17.57
C SER A 131 -21.09 -7.03 -16.12
N ASP A 132 -20.08 -6.19 -15.84
CA ASP A 132 -19.87 -5.63 -14.51
C ASP A 132 -20.97 -4.63 -14.14
N LYS A 133 -21.52 -3.91 -15.12
CA LYS A 133 -22.69 -3.04 -14.90
C LYS A 133 -23.94 -3.88 -14.62
N GLU A 134 -24.17 -4.92 -15.42
CA GLU A 134 -25.31 -5.80 -15.26
C GLU A 134 -25.30 -6.53 -13.90
N LEU A 135 -24.10 -6.87 -13.38
CA LEU A 135 -23.94 -7.44 -12.04
C LEU A 135 -24.22 -6.42 -10.92
N LEU A 136 -23.83 -5.16 -11.10
CA LEU A 136 -24.10 -4.09 -10.15
C LEU A 136 -25.61 -3.76 -10.11
N GLU A 137 -26.26 -3.67 -11.26
CA GLU A 137 -27.71 -3.47 -11.36
C GLU A 137 -28.48 -4.61 -10.66
N LYS A 138 -28.10 -5.87 -10.92
CA LYS A 138 -28.70 -7.02 -10.23
C LYS A 138 -28.47 -7.01 -8.72
N LEU A 139 -27.34 -6.47 -8.26
CA LEU A 139 -27.06 -6.38 -6.83
C LEU A 139 -27.94 -5.31 -6.16
N ASP A 140 -28.14 -4.17 -6.83
CA ASP A 140 -29.02 -3.11 -6.36
C ASP A 140 -30.48 -3.59 -6.28
N ASP A 141 -30.97 -4.31 -7.30
CA ASP A 141 -32.31 -4.92 -7.30
C ASP A 141 -32.51 -5.89 -6.11
N ILE A 142 -31.49 -6.69 -5.78
CA ILE A 142 -31.55 -7.63 -4.64
C ILE A 142 -31.59 -6.86 -3.31
N LEU A 143 -30.79 -5.80 -3.18
CA LEU A 143 -30.76 -4.98 -1.96
C LEU A 143 -32.10 -4.27 -1.73
N GLU A 144 -32.70 -3.71 -2.79
CA GLU A 144 -34.05 -3.13 -2.70
C GLU A 144 -35.11 -4.17 -2.32
N GLY A 145 -35.01 -5.39 -2.85
CA GLY A 145 -35.90 -6.49 -2.48
C GLY A 145 -35.81 -6.88 -1.00
N ILE A 146 -34.59 -6.86 -0.44
CA ILE A 146 -34.36 -7.14 1.00
C ILE A 146 -34.91 -6.02 1.87
N ASP A 147 -34.66 -4.76 1.52
CA ASP A 147 -35.15 -3.59 2.27
C ASP A 147 -36.69 -3.51 2.28
N ASN A 148 -37.33 -3.93 1.19
CA ASN A 148 -38.79 -3.99 1.10
C ASN A 148 -39.38 -5.19 1.86
N ALA A 149 -38.65 -6.31 1.96
CA ALA A 149 -39.07 -7.48 2.75
C ALA A 149 -38.82 -7.31 4.27
N ALA A 150 -37.96 -6.37 4.66
CA ALA A 150 -37.64 -6.04 6.05
C ALA A 150 -38.57 -4.97 6.67
N LYS A 151 -39.46 -4.35 5.87
CA LYS A 151 -40.53 -3.45 6.31
C LYS A 151 -41.82 -4.23 6.58
#